data_AF-Q9BYN8-F1
#
_entry.id   AF-Q9BYN8-F1
#
_cell.length_a   1.000
_cell.length_b   1.000
_cell.length_c   1.000
_cell.angle_alpha   90.00
_cell.angle_beta   90.00
_cell.angle_gamma   90.00
#
_symmetry.space_group_name_H-M   'P 1'
#
loop_
_entity.id
_entity.type
_entity.pdbx_description
1 polymer ?
#
loop_
_entity_poly.entity_id
_entity_poly.type
_entity_poly.pdbx_seq_one_letter_code
_entity_poly.pdbx_strand_id
1 'polypeptide(L)'
;MLRALSRLGAGTPCRPRAPLVLPARGRKTRHDPLAKSKIERVNMPPAVDPAEFFVLMERYQHYRQTVRALRMEFVSEVQRKVHEARAGVLAERKALKDAAEHRELMAWNQAENRRLHELRIARLRQEEREQEQRQALEQARKAEEVQAWAQRKEREVLQLQEEVKNFITRENLEARVEAALDSRKNYNWAITREGLVVRPQRRDS
;
A
#
# COMPACT_ATOMS: atom_id res chain seq x y z
N MET A 1 -4.68 -32.15 13.87
CA MET A 1 -4.60 -30.69 13.72
C MET A 1 -3.70 -30.36 12.54
N LEU A 2 -4.26 -29.72 11.51
CA LEU A 2 -3.58 -29.02 10.39
C LEU A 2 -2.73 -29.85 9.40
N ARG A 3 -3.39 -30.39 8.36
CA ARG A 3 -2.83 -30.45 7.01
C ARG A 3 -3.80 -29.72 6.07
N ALA A 4 -3.40 -28.53 5.64
CA ALA A 4 -4.17 -27.69 4.73
C ALA A 4 -3.34 -27.40 3.46
N LEU A 5 -3.93 -27.80 2.33
CA LEU A 5 -3.90 -27.10 1.04
C LEU A 5 -2.59 -27.00 0.27
N SER A 6 -2.40 -27.89 -0.71
CA SER A 6 -1.64 -27.57 -1.94
C SER A 6 -1.75 -28.67 -3.00
N ARG A 7 -2.88 -28.75 -3.72
CA ARG A 7 -2.94 -29.38 -5.07
C ARG A 7 -4.02 -28.69 -5.91
N LEU A 8 -3.75 -27.46 -6.34
CA LEU A 8 -4.38 -26.88 -7.54
C LEU A 8 -3.59 -27.40 -8.75
N GLY A 9 -3.78 -28.68 -9.06
CA GLY A 9 -3.34 -29.29 -10.31
C GLY A 9 -4.40 -29.06 -11.38
N ALA A 10 -3.97 -28.61 -12.56
CA ALA A 10 -4.80 -28.26 -13.69
C ALA A 10 -5.79 -29.37 -14.05
N GLY A 11 -7.05 -29.17 -13.64
CA GLY A 11 -8.16 -30.05 -13.99
C GLY A 11 -8.54 -29.84 -15.45
N THR A 12 -8.51 -30.92 -16.21
CA THR A 12 -9.14 -31.07 -17.53
C THR A 12 -10.50 -30.37 -17.59
N PRO A 13 -10.90 -29.80 -18.75
CA PRO A 13 -12.17 -29.11 -18.86
C PRO A 13 -13.25 -30.08 -18.41
N CYS A 14 -13.96 -29.70 -17.35
CA CYS A 14 -15.05 -30.47 -16.80
C CYS A 14 -15.96 -30.90 -17.95
N ARG A 15 -15.94 -32.21 -18.24
CA ARG A 15 -16.96 -32.87 -19.07
C ARG A 15 -18.29 -32.31 -18.56
N PRO A 16 -19.13 -31.68 -19.41
CA PRO A 16 -20.42 -31.21 -18.94
C PRO A 16 -21.08 -32.39 -18.25
N ARG A 17 -21.49 -32.23 -16.99
CA ARG A 17 -22.30 -33.23 -16.29
C ARG A 17 -23.37 -33.64 -17.28
N ALA A 18 -23.37 -34.92 -17.70
CA ALA A 18 -24.36 -35.42 -18.62
C ALA A 18 -25.71 -34.91 -18.11
N PRO A 19 -26.52 -34.23 -18.94
CA PRO A 19 -27.78 -33.72 -18.47
C PRO A 19 -28.49 -34.90 -17.83
N LEU A 20 -28.81 -34.81 -16.55
CA LEU A 20 -29.71 -35.75 -15.90
C LEU A 20 -30.92 -35.80 -16.83
N VAL A 21 -31.08 -36.93 -17.52
CA VAL A 21 -32.20 -37.15 -18.44
C VAL A 21 -33.41 -37.25 -17.53
N LEU A 22 -33.91 -36.09 -17.12
CA LEU A 22 -35.21 -35.97 -16.51
C LEU A 22 -36.17 -36.53 -17.55
N PRO A 23 -36.99 -37.53 -17.20
CA PRO A 23 -37.99 -38.02 -18.13
C PRO A 23 -38.83 -36.81 -18.57
N ALA A 24 -38.76 -36.47 -19.85
CA ALA A 24 -39.57 -35.40 -20.41
C ALA A 24 -41.03 -35.76 -20.11
N ARG A 25 -41.66 -34.98 -19.22
CA ARG A 25 -42.99 -35.26 -18.68
C ARG A 25 -43.93 -35.58 -19.85
N GLY A 26 -44.44 -36.82 -19.91
CA GLY A 26 -45.34 -37.29 -20.97
C GLY A 26 -44.73 -38.10 -22.12
N ARG A 27 -43.40 -38.35 -22.14
CA ARG A 27 -42.77 -39.32 -23.06
C ARG A 27 -42.43 -40.63 -22.34
N LYS A 28 -42.47 -41.75 -23.06
CA LYS A 28 -42.06 -43.06 -22.53
C LYS A 28 -40.54 -43.09 -22.25
N THR A 29 -40.19 -43.68 -21.13
CA THR A 29 -38.83 -44.02 -20.71
C THR A 29 -38.38 -45.33 -21.37
N ARG A 30 -37.07 -45.59 -21.38
CA ARG A 30 -36.50 -46.85 -21.90
C ARG A 30 -37.07 -48.11 -21.23
N HIS A 31 -37.44 -48.04 -19.95
CA HIS A 31 -37.96 -49.17 -19.17
C HIS A 31 -39.49 -49.30 -19.20
N ASP A 32 -40.20 -48.35 -19.83
CA ASP A 32 -41.65 -48.40 -19.89
C ASP A 32 -42.07 -49.44 -20.93
N PRO A 33 -43.05 -50.31 -20.61
CA PRO A 33 -43.51 -51.31 -21.56
C PRO A 33 -44.09 -50.66 -22.81
N LEU A 34 -43.86 -51.29 -23.96
CA LEU A 34 -44.51 -50.91 -25.20
C LEU A 34 -46.02 -51.17 -25.06
N ALA A 35 -46.85 -50.32 -25.67
CA ALA A 35 -48.28 -50.56 -25.66
C ALA A 35 -48.57 -51.82 -26.51
N LYS A 36 -49.43 -52.72 -26.03
CA LYS A 36 -49.76 -53.97 -26.76
C LYS A 36 -50.17 -53.70 -28.22
N SER A 37 -50.93 -52.63 -28.46
CA SER A 37 -51.36 -52.16 -29.78
C SER A 37 -50.25 -51.65 -30.71
N LYS A 38 -49.01 -51.47 -30.22
CA LYS A 38 -47.85 -51.03 -31.01
C LYS A 38 -46.80 -52.11 -31.21
N ILE A 39 -46.91 -53.26 -30.52
CA ILE A 39 -45.96 -54.37 -30.64
C ILE A 39 -45.95 -54.92 -32.07
N GLU A 40 -47.12 -55.06 -32.67
CA GLU A 40 -47.29 -55.61 -34.03
C GLU A 40 -47.35 -54.52 -35.12
N ARG A 41 -47.24 -53.24 -34.75
CA ARG A 41 -47.31 -52.15 -35.73
C ARG A 41 -45.97 -52.00 -36.45
N VAL A 42 -45.93 -52.45 -37.70
CA VAL A 42 -44.81 -52.20 -38.62
C VAL A 42 -44.96 -50.84 -39.31
N ASN A 43 -43.85 -50.15 -39.55
CA ASN A 43 -43.79 -48.90 -40.30
C ASN A 43 -43.96 -49.15 -41.80
N MET A 44 -45.21 -49.14 -42.26
CA MET A 44 -45.50 -49.24 -43.69
C MET A 44 -45.21 -47.90 -44.39
N PRO A 45 -44.34 -47.86 -45.41
CA PRO A 45 -44.09 -46.64 -46.17
C PRO A 45 -45.34 -46.26 -46.98
N PRO A 46 -45.59 -44.95 -47.20
CA PRO A 46 -46.65 -44.51 -48.09
C PRO A 46 -46.34 -44.89 -49.55
N ALA A 47 -47.37 -44.97 -50.38
CA ALA A 47 -47.18 -45.10 -51.84
C ALA A 47 -46.43 -43.87 -52.38
N VAL A 48 -45.54 -44.09 -53.34
CA VAL A 48 -44.67 -43.06 -53.92
C VAL A 48 -44.87 -43.04 -55.43
N ASP A 49 -45.19 -41.88 -55.99
CA ASP A 49 -45.18 -41.68 -57.45
C ASP A 49 -43.72 -41.63 -57.95
N PRO A 50 -43.30 -42.53 -58.85
CA PRO A 50 -41.92 -42.56 -59.35
C PRO A 50 -41.52 -41.27 -60.09
N ALA A 51 -42.44 -40.63 -60.82
CA ALA A 51 -42.14 -39.42 -61.58
C ALA A 51 -41.91 -38.21 -60.64
N GLU A 52 -42.79 -38.04 -59.65
CA GLU A 52 -42.63 -37.00 -58.63
C GLU A 52 -41.38 -37.24 -57.79
N PHE A 53 -41.14 -38.49 -57.37
CA PHE A 53 -39.99 -38.83 -56.54
C PHE A 53 -38.66 -38.51 -57.24
N PHE A 54 -38.55 -38.78 -58.54
CA PHE A 54 -37.37 -38.43 -59.33
C PHE A 54 -37.13 -36.91 -59.33
N VAL A 55 -38.15 -36.11 -59.65
CA VAL A 55 -38.07 -34.64 -59.65
C VAL A 55 -37.75 -34.10 -58.27
N LEU A 56 -38.32 -34.65 -57.20
CA LEU A 56 -38.01 -34.26 -55.83
C LEU A 56 -36.56 -34.55 -55.48
N MET A 57 -36.05 -35.73 -55.84
CA MET A 57 -34.65 -36.10 -55.60
C MET A 57 -33.68 -35.15 -56.29
N GLU A 58 -33.93 -34.80 -57.57
CA GLU A 58 -33.13 -33.80 -58.29
C GLU A 58 -33.19 -32.41 -57.61
N ARG A 59 -34.40 -31.94 -57.24
CA ARG A 59 -34.57 -30.66 -56.53
C ARG A 59 -33.83 -30.65 -55.20
N TYR A 60 -33.90 -31.74 -54.42
CA TYR A 60 -33.17 -31.85 -53.16
C TYR A 60 -31.67 -31.90 -53.36
N GLN A 61 -31.17 -32.56 -54.42
CA GLN A 61 -29.76 -32.56 -54.76
C GLN A 61 -29.27 -31.14 -55.07
N HIS A 62 -29.95 -30.42 -55.96
CA HIS A 62 -29.62 -29.03 -56.30
C HIS A 62 -29.72 -28.10 -55.09
N TYR A 63 -30.81 -28.16 -54.33
CA TYR A 63 -30.99 -27.35 -53.12
C TYR A 63 -29.87 -27.57 -52.10
N ARG A 64 -29.53 -28.83 -51.80
CA ARG A 64 -28.45 -29.16 -50.85
C ARG A 64 -27.10 -28.70 -51.37
N GLN A 65 -26.86 -28.78 -52.68
CA GLN A 65 -25.65 -28.27 -53.31
C GLN A 65 -25.54 -26.75 -53.13
N THR A 66 -26.61 -25.99 -53.42
CA THR A 66 -26.64 -24.54 -53.25
C THR A 66 -26.47 -24.14 -51.78
N VAL A 67 -27.19 -24.76 -50.85
CA VAL A 67 -27.06 -24.47 -49.40
C VAL A 67 -25.67 -24.83 -48.88
N ARG A 68 -25.05 -25.89 -49.40
CA ARG A 68 -23.66 -26.24 -49.07
C ARG A 68 -22.68 -25.19 -49.59
N ALA A 69 -22.89 -24.68 -50.80
CA ALA A 69 -22.08 -23.59 -51.35
C ALA A 69 -22.20 -22.31 -50.49
N LEU A 70 -23.41 -21.88 -50.15
CA LEU A 70 -23.65 -20.74 -49.26
C LEU A 70 -22.99 -20.94 -47.88
N ARG A 71 -23.08 -22.14 -47.32
CA ARG A 71 -22.40 -22.44 -46.04
C ARG A 71 -20.88 -22.29 -46.16
N MET A 72 -20.29 -22.72 -47.28
CA MET A 72 -18.85 -22.54 -47.51
C MET A 72 -18.48 -21.06 -47.64
N GLU A 73 -19.31 -20.24 -48.31
CA GLU A 73 -19.13 -18.79 -48.37
C GLU A 73 -19.16 -18.18 -46.96
N PHE A 74 -20.16 -18.47 -46.14
CA PHE A 74 -20.24 -17.96 -44.77
C PHE A 74 -19.07 -18.41 -43.89
N VAL A 75 -18.63 -19.67 -44.02
CA VAL A 75 -17.43 -20.15 -43.30
C VAL A 75 -16.20 -19.35 -43.74
N SER A 76 -16.06 -19.08 -45.05
CA SER A 76 -14.94 -18.29 -45.57
C SER A 76 -14.97 -16.84 -45.07
N GLU A 77 -16.15 -16.22 -44.99
CA GLU A 77 -16.32 -14.86 -44.43
C GLU A 77 -15.96 -14.79 -42.96
N VAL A 78 -16.41 -15.77 -42.16
CA VAL A 78 -16.07 -15.85 -40.74
C VAL A 78 -14.56 -16.01 -40.56
N GLN A 79 -13.92 -16.88 -41.36
CA GLN A 79 -12.47 -17.05 -41.35
C GLN A 79 -11.73 -15.75 -41.70
N ARG A 80 -12.17 -15.03 -42.75
CA ARG A 80 -11.60 -13.73 -43.12
C ARG A 80 -11.71 -12.71 -41.99
N LYS A 81 -12.89 -12.58 -41.37
CA LYS A 81 -13.09 -11.67 -40.23
C LYS A 81 -12.21 -12.01 -39.03
N VAL A 82 -12.07 -13.30 -38.71
CA VAL A 82 -11.19 -13.75 -37.61
C VAL A 82 -9.73 -13.44 -37.93
N HIS A 83 -9.30 -13.67 -39.18
CA HIS A 83 -7.96 -13.34 -39.62
C HIS A 83 -7.68 -11.83 -39.57
N GLU A 84 -8.57 -11.01 -40.12
CA GLU A 84 -8.46 -9.54 -40.09
C GLU A 84 -8.44 -8.98 -38.67
N ALA A 85 -9.24 -9.54 -37.76
CA ALA A 85 -9.25 -9.11 -36.36
C ALA A 85 -7.95 -9.47 -35.62
N ARG A 86 -7.33 -10.62 -35.95
CA ARG A 86 -6.11 -11.11 -35.27
C ARG A 86 -4.83 -10.55 -35.88
N ALA A 87 -4.74 -10.58 -37.20
CA ALA A 87 -3.54 -10.33 -38.00
C ALA A 87 -3.86 -9.49 -39.26
N GLY A 88 -4.93 -8.70 -39.22
CA GLY A 88 -5.22 -7.75 -40.29
C GLY A 88 -4.22 -6.60 -40.29
N VAL A 89 -3.89 -6.11 -41.47
CA VAL A 89 -2.95 -4.98 -41.66
C VAL A 89 -3.34 -3.76 -40.81
N LEU A 90 -4.65 -3.50 -40.64
CA LEU A 90 -5.13 -2.42 -39.80
C LEU A 90 -4.90 -2.67 -38.30
N ALA A 91 -5.10 -3.91 -37.84
CA ALA A 91 -4.85 -4.30 -36.46
C ALA A 91 -3.35 -4.19 -36.12
N GLU A 92 -2.48 -4.67 -37.02
CA GLU A 92 -1.03 -4.57 -36.87
C GLU A 92 -0.55 -3.11 -36.88
N ARG A 93 -1.01 -2.31 -37.85
CA ARG A 93 -0.68 -0.88 -37.91
C ARG A 93 -1.13 -0.14 -36.65
N LYS A 94 -2.32 -0.46 -36.13
CA LYS A 94 -2.81 0.12 -34.89
C LYS A 94 -1.93 -0.29 -33.71
N ALA A 95 -1.64 -1.57 -33.56
CA ALA A 95 -0.77 -2.07 -32.49
C ALA A 95 0.63 -1.41 -32.53
N LEU A 96 1.20 -1.21 -33.72
CA LEU A 96 2.47 -0.51 -33.90
C LEU A 96 2.39 0.97 -33.54
N LYS A 97 1.32 1.67 -33.92
CA LYS A 97 1.07 3.07 -33.54
C LYS A 97 0.91 3.22 -32.03
N ASP A 98 0.06 2.41 -31.42
CA ASP A 98 -0.18 2.42 -29.98
C ASP A 98 1.14 2.17 -29.20
N ALA A 99 1.98 1.25 -29.70
CA ALA A 99 3.29 0.99 -29.11
C ALA A 99 4.28 2.15 -29.31
N ALA A 100 4.22 2.86 -30.43
CA ALA A 100 5.05 4.04 -30.69
C ALA A 100 4.64 5.22 -29.79
N GLU A 101 3.34 5.53 -29.71
CA GLU A 101 2.79 6.55 -28.83
C GLU A 101 3.15 6.27 -27.36
N HIS A 102 3.04 5.01 -26.93
CA HIS A 102 3.47 4.61 -25.59
C HIS A 102 4.95 4.93 -25.34
N ARG A 103 5.84 4.64 -26.30
CA ARG A 103 7.28 4.96 -26.16
C ARG A 103 7.52 6.47 -26.08
N GLU A 104 6.81 7.27 -26.88
CA GLU A 104 6.91 8.73 -26.83
C GLU A 104 6.46 9.28 -25.48
N LEU A 105 5.34 8.79 -24.95
CA LEU A 105 4.85 9.17 -23.61
C LEU A 105 5.82 8.77 -22.50
N MET A 106 6.44 7.59 -22.60
CA MET A 106 7.47 7.17 -21.64
C MET A 106 8.73 8.05 -21.73
N ALA A 107 9.15 8.43 -22.93
CA ALA A 107 10.28 9.35 -23.11
C ALA A 107 9.98 10.74 -22.53
N TRP A 108 8.77 11.25 -22.75
CA TRP A 108 8.30 12.52 -22.16
C TRP A 108 8.28 12.45 -20.63
N ASN A 109 7.75 11.35 -20.06
CA ASN A 109 7.74 11.14 -18.61
C ASN A 109 9.15 11.14 -18.02
N GLN A 110 10.11 10.49 -18.70
CA GLN A 110 11.51 10.50 -18.28
C GLN A 110 12.12 11.89 -18.32
N ALA A 111 11.82 12.69 -19.36
CA ALA A 111 12.29 14.07 -19.47
C ALA A 111 11.74 14.95 -18.33
N GLU A 112 10.44 14.84 -18.03
CA GLU A 112 9.81 15.58 -16.94
C GLU A 112 10.37 15.15 -15.57
N ASN A 113 10.59 13.84 -15.36
CA ASN A 113 11.23 13.34 -14.15
C ASN A 113 12.64 13.90 -13.96
N ARG A 114 13.42 14.05 -15.04
CA ARG A 114 14.76 14.69 -15.00
C ARG A 114 14.66 16.16 -14.60
N ARG A 115 13.75 16.91 -15.22
CA ARG A 115 13.49 18.32 -14.88
C ARG A 115 13.10 18.48 -13.40
N LEU A 116 12.18 17.66 -12.91
CA LEU A 116 11.75 17.69 -11.50
C LEU A 116 12.89 17.28 -10.54
N HIS A 117 13.75 16.36 -10.96
CA HIS A 117 14.92 15.95 -10.18
C HIS A 117 15.93 17.10 -10.03
N GLU A 118 16.20 17.85 -11.10
CA GLU A 118 17.06 19.03 -11.05
C GLU A 118 16.50 20.11 -10.11
N LEU A 119 15.20 20.39 -10.20
CA LEU A 119 14.52 21.31 -9.27
C LEU A 119 14.60 20.84 -7.81
N ARG A 120 14.47 19.52 -7.58
CA ARG A 120 14.62 18.92 -6.25
C ARG A 120 16.03 19.10 -5.71
N ILE A 121 17.06 18.86 -6.52
CA ILE A 121 18.45 19.06 -6.13
C ILE A 121 18.69 20.54 -5.77
N ALA A 122 18.19 21.46 -6.59
CA ALA A 122 18.32 22.89 -6.32
C ALA A 122 17.67 23.29 -4.98
N ARG A 123 16.47 22.77 -4.69
CA ARG A 123 15.79 22.98 -3.41
C ARG A 123 16.56 22.38 -2.23
N LEU A 124 17.01 21.13 -2.34
CA LEU A 124 17.77 20.46 -1.28
C LEU A 124 19.06 21.19 -0.95
N ARG A 125 19.80 21.68 -1.95
CA ARG A 125 21.00 22.50 -1.72
C ARG A 125 20.70 23.80 -0.97
N GLN A 126 19.53 24.39 -1.19
CA GLN A 126 19.10 25.59 -0.47
C GLN A 126 18.74 25.23 0.98
N GLU A 127 17.99 24.16 1.19
CA GLU A 127 17.64 23.64 2.52
C GLU A 127 18.89 23.26 3.33
N GLU A 128 19.89 22.63 2.71
CA GLU A 128 21.18 22.30 3.31
C GLU A 128 21.93 23.55 3.80
N ARG A 129 22.03 24.59 2.97
CA ARG A 129 22.67 25.86 3.37
C ARG A 129 21.94 26.54 4.53
N GLU A 130 20.61 26.56 4.51
CA GLU A 130 19.81 27.12 5.60
C GLU A 130 19.97 26.30 6.89
N GLN A 131 20.08 24.98 6.77
CA GLN A 131 20.33 24.09 7.90
C GLN A 131 21.73 24.31 8.50
N GLU A 132 22.76 24.44 7.66
CA GLU A 132 24.13 24.77 8.10
C GLU A 132 24.17 26.12 8.84
N GLN A 133 23.50 27.15 8.31
CA GLN A 133 23.39 28.45 8.99
C GLN A 133 22.69 28.33 10.34
N ARG A 134 21.58 27.60 10.42
CA ARG A 134 20.87 27.35 11.70
C ARG A 134 21.76 26.60 12.69
N GLN A 135 22.49 25.58 12.24
CA GLN A 135 23.41 24.82 13.08
C GLN A 135 24.56 25.71 13.59
N ALA A 136 25.13 26.58 12.76
CA ALA A 136 26.18 27.50 13.18
C ALA A 136 25.68 28.49 14.26
N LEU A 137 24.47 29.03 14.08
CA LEU A 137 23.84 29.90 15.09
C LEU A 137 23.55 29.14 16.40
N GLU A 138 23.05 27.91 16.31
CA GLU A 138 22.79 27.07 17.47
C GLU A 138 24.09 26.72 18.21
N GLN A 139 25.17 26.42 17.48
CA GLN A 139 26.49 26.15 18.07
C GLN A 139 27.07 27.37 18.77
N ALA A 140 26.94 28.57 18.18
CA ALA A 140 27.36 29.82 18.82
C ALA A 140 26.59 30.06 20.13
N ARG A 141 25.27 29.90 20.12
CA ARG A 141 24.43 30.04 21.33
C ARG A 141 24.81 29.04 22.41
N LYS A 142 25.03 27.77 22.03
CA LYS A 142 25.48 26.72 22.97
C LYS A 142 26.86 27.04 23.56
N ALA A 143 27.78 27.58 22.76
CA ALA A 143 29.10 27.97 23.25
C ALA A 143 29.01 29.09 24.31
N GLU A 144 28.15 30.10 24.09
CA GLU A 144 27.88 31.16 25.07
C GLU A 144 27.23 30.61 26.35
N GLU A 145 26.23 29.74 26.23
CA GLU A 145 25.57 29.09 27.37
C GLU A 145 26.57 28.27 28.20
N VAL A 146 27.44 27.49 27.55
CA VAL A 146 28.49 26.70 28.19
C VAL A 146 29.53 27.59 28.87
N GLN A 147 29.95 28.68 28.23
CA GLN A 147 30.90 29.64 28.81
C GLN A 147 30.30 30.33 30.05
N ALA A 148 29.05 30.79 29.98
CA ALA A 148 28.35 31.40 31.10
C ALA A 148 28.17 30.41 32.27
N TRP A 149 27.87 29.14 31.96
CA TRP A 149 27.77 28.08 32.96
C TRP A 149 29.12 27.79 33.62
N ALA A 150 30.20 27.71 32.84
CA ALA A 150 31.56 27.52 33.35
C ALA A 150 31.97 28.67 34.28
N GLN A 151 31.77 29.93 33.87
CA GLN A 151 32.05 31.10 34.71
C GLN A 151 31.23 31.11 36.01
N ARG A 152 29.95 30.71 35.95
CA ARG A 152 29.12 30.58 37.16
C ARG A 152 29.69 29.53 38.11
N LYS A 153 30.09 28.38 37.58
CA LYS A 153 30.69 27.30 38.38
C LYS A 153 32.05 27.71 38.97
N GLU A 154 32.87 28.44 38.23
CA GLU A 154 34.11 29.03 38.75
C GLU A 154 33.85 29.98 39.92
N ARG A 155 32.85 30.86 39.81
CA ARG A 155 32.44 31.76 40.92
C ARG A 155 31.95 30.98 42.13
N GLU A 156 31.14 29.93 41.93
CA GLU A 156 30.69 29.04 43.01
C GLU A 156 31.89 28.36 43.70
N VAL A 157 32.89 27.89 42.93
CA VAL A 157 34.11 27.29 43.48
C VAL A 157 34.95 28.31 44.26
N LEU A 158 35.12 29.53 43.75
CA LEU A 158 35.85 30.60 44.45
C LEU A 158 35.15 31.00 45.76
N GLN A 159 33.82 31.13 45.74
CA GLN A 159 33.02 31.38 46.95
C GLN A 159 33.23 30.27 47.98
N LEU A 160 33.18 29.01 47.56
CA LEU A 160 33.45 27.87 48.44
C LEU A 160 34.89 27.89 48.97
N GLN A 161 35.89 28.29 48.17
CA GLN A 161 37.27 28.45 48.65
C GLN A 161 37.39 29.53 49.73
N GLU A 162 36.63 30.62 49.64
CA GLU A 162 36.57 31.65 50.67
C GLU A 162 35.85 31.16 51.93
N GLU A 163 34.72 30.47 51.79
CA GLU A 163 33.96 29.89 52.90
C GLU A 163 34.77 28.82 53.65
N VAL A 164 35.54 27.99 52.94
CA VAL A 164 36.39 26.94 53.52
C VAL A 164 37.46 27.51 54.44
N LYS A 165 37.97 28.73 54.19
CA LYS A 165 38.94 29.39 55.10
C LYS A 165 38.35 29.65 56.49
N ASN A 166 37.01 29.75 56.60
CA ASN A 166 36.30 29.95 57.85
C ASN A 166 35.89 28.64 58.54
N PHE A 167 36.22 27.48 57.96
CA PHE A 167 35.86 26.18 58.55
C PHE A 167 36.73 25.82 59.75
N ILE A 168 36.16 25.00 60.63
CA ILE A 168 36.82 24.50 61.83
C ILE A 168 37.76 23.36 61.40
N THR A 169 39.06 23.57 61.58
CA THR A 169 40.10 22.53 61.43
C THR A 169 40.40 21.88 62.78
N ARG A 170 41.11 20.74 62.78
CA ARG A 170 41.55 20.09 64.03
C ARG A 170 42.36 21.01 64.94
N GLU A 171 43.12 21.94 64.34
CA GLU A 171 43.97 22.91 65.03
C GLU A 171 43.16 24.07 65.65
N ASN A 172 42.16 24.59 64.93
CA ASN A 172 41.34 25.72 65.38
C ASN A 172 40.18 25.30 66.30
N LEU A 173 40.08 24.02 66.67
CA LEU A 173 38.89 23.45 67.30
C LEU A 173 38.66 24.03 68.71
N GLU A 174 39.65 23.96 69.59
CA GLU A 174 39.53 24.44 70.99
C GLU A 174 39.20 25.94 71.04
N ALA A 175 39.93 26.75 70.27
CA ALA A 175 39.72 28.20 70.18
C ALA A 175 38.32 28.57 69.64
N ARG A 176 37.79 27.82 68.66
CA ARG A 176 36.43 28.03 68.13
C ARG A 176 35.35 27.57 69.09
N VAL A 177 35.60 26.51 69.87
CA VAL A 177 34.69 26.04 70.94
C VAL A 177 34.56 27.11 72.03
N GLU A 178 35.68 27.65 72.52
CA GLU A 178 35.68 28.72 73.51
C GLU A 178 34.98 30.00 72.98
N ALA A 179 35.34 30.44 71.78
CA ALA A 179 34.68 31.59 71.14
C ALA A 179 33.17 31.38 70.92
N ALA A 180 32.71 30.15 70.69
CA ALA A 180 31.29 29.83 70.56
C ALA A 180 30.56 29.81 71.90
N LEU A 181 31.24 29.49 73.01
CA LEU A 181 30.69 29.60 74.37
C LEU A 181 30.58 31.06 74.81
N ASP A 182 31.55 31.90 74.45
CA ASP A 182 31.55 33.34 74.78
C ASP A 182 30.59 34.16 73.91
N SER A 183 30.47 33.81 72.61
CA SER A 183 29.70 34.58 71.63
C SER A 183 28.30 34.02 71.39
N ARG A 184 27.30 34.62 72.06
CA ARG A 184 25.89 34.29 71.81
C ARG A 184 25.40 34.90 70.48
N LYS A 185 25.32 34.11 69.43
CA LYS A 185 24.70 34.51 68.14
C LYS A 185 23.20 34.18 68.14
N ASN A 186 22.35 35.20 68.06
CA ASN A 186 20.89 35.05 68.06
C ASN A 186 20.34 35.16 66.62
N TYR A 187 19.64 34.13 66.16
CA TYR A 187 18.96 34.09 64.85
C TYR A 187 17.47 34.47 64.95
N ASN A 188 16.96 34.85 66.11
CA ASN A 188 15.58 35.29 66.25
C ASN A 188 15.41 36.65 65.56
N TRP A 189 14.57 36.70 64.55
CA TRP A 189 14.06 37.92 63.92
C TRP A 189 12.56 37.75 63.73
N ALA A 190 11.82 38.85 63.79
CA ALA A 190 10.39 38.90 63.53
C ALA A 190 10.14 39.60 62.19
N ILE A 191 8.95 39.41 61.63
CA ILE A 191 8.50 40.12 60.44
C ILE A 191 7.26 40.93 60.77
N THR A 192 7.22 42.18 60.34
CA THR A 192 6.02 43.01 60.45
C THR A 192 4.98 42.60 59.41
N ARG A 193 3.75 43.09 59.54
CA ARG A 193 2.71 42.92 58.50
C ARG A 193 3.13 43.54 57.16
N GLU A 194 4.08 44.48 57.17
CA GLU A 194 4.64 45.13 55.98
C GLU A 194 5.79 44.34 55.34
N GLY A 195 6.18 43.18 55.91
CA GLY A 195 7.32 42.40 55.42
C GLY A 195 8.68 42.88 55.92
N LEU A 196 8.72 43.89 56.80
CA LEU A 196 9.98 44.41 57.36
C LEU A 196 10.52 43.47 58.44
N VAL A 197 11.82 43.15 58.35
CA VAL A 197 12.56 42.32 59.31
C VAL A 197 12.91 43.13 60.56
N VAL A 198 12.39 42.71 61.71
CA VAL A 198 12.66 43.30 63.03
C VAL A 198 13.60 42.38 63.81
N ARG A 199 14.79 42.86 64.15
CA ARG A 199 15.75 42.12 64.97
C ARG A 199 15.65 42.56 66.44
N PRO A 200 15.82 41.65 67.41
CA PRO A 200 15.86 42.03 68.82
C PRO A 200 17.08 42.92 69.05
N GLN A 201 16.85 44.20 69.35
CA GLN A 201 17.90 45.11 69.81
C GLN A 201 18.40 44.65 71.19
N ARG A 202 19.68 44.88 71.49
CA ARG A 202 20.22 44.67 72.84
C ARG A 202 19.38 45.51 73.80
N ARG A 203 18.72 44.86 74.77
CA ARG A 203 18.24 45.54 75.96
C ARG A 203 19.44 45.65 76.89
N ASP A 204 20.20 46.73 76.74
CA ASP A 204 21.24 47.07 77.70
C ASP A 204 20.53 47.45 79.01
N SER A 205 20.80 46.71 80.08
CA SER A 205 20.40 46.96 81.46
C SER A 205 21.62 46.77 82.35
#